data_AF-K1Z1R9-F1
#
_entry.id   AF-K1Z1R9-F1
#
_cell.length_a   1.000
_cell.length_b   1.000
_cell.length_c   1.000
_cell.angle_alpha   90.00
_cell.angle_beta   90.00
_cell.angle_gamma   90.00
#
_symmetry.space_group_name_H-M   'P 1'
#
loop_
_entity.id
_entity.type
_entity.pdbx_description
1 polymer ?
#
loop_
_entity_poly.entity_id
_entity_poly.type
_entity_poly.pdbx_seq_one_letter_code
_entity_poly.pdbx_strand_id
1 'polypeptide(L)'
;MPNNEPEREVVILMTDMVQYSQKSLGMEPEEIRDFLISYHGVIHDLLDRKECFPLEIEPSAGDGSLVIFDKRSGENKSGICSRALLAALRLAEAVCAGTLAPTRMGLFLGTITEARLGKRMAKFGASFSVANRLEELCGFFGTHLLMDREIARYQEGFDRYLVNMAKVSLTSVLHPMNIFSLYKPGIQHCPATMDEARLLQFIRMKNQAMEFFTGNRLLAVKPDFPRVREELLVAQSLFREIAGREDQGIERILEYIRETPSPADDFIGYGMKLLEKKRDSLGDRLFHLSKQLLRAMNQEFYHALVVDTDWEKYFKLEWRKKGDTIIRIDSIPDGIYYLDSGTATTVNSHGELLSTMEAGTIFGEMAYFGGEQRRTATVLAKTDVVLRKISTEDFHKLPVIMKIFERIAMARRREIVGNPRRPEDRAASSPVTFD
;
A
#
# COMPACT_ATOMS: atom_id res chain seq x y z
N MET A 1 10.61 -8.61 -47.48
CA MET A 1 9.78 -7.99 -46.44
C MET A 1 9.32 -9.12 -45.53
N PRO A 2 9.68 -9.18 -44.24
CA PRO A 2 9.13 -10.22 -43.38
C PRO A 2 7.61 -10.07 -43.34
N ASN A 3 6.88 -11.17 -43.55
CA ASN A 3 5.42 -11.23 -43.38
C ASN A 3 5.10 -10.99 -41.90
N ASN A 4 5.07 -9.72 -41.49
CA ASN A 4 4.48 -9.33 -40.22
C ASN A 4 2.97 -9.37 -40.39
N GLU A 5 2.30 -10.12 -39.54
CA GLU A 5 0.85 -10.05 -39.46
C GLU A 5 0.45 -8.67 -38.92
N PRO A 6 -0.75 -8.16 -39.30
CA PRO A 6 -1.22 -6.89 -38.80
C PRO A 6 -1.31 -6.89 -37.26
N GLU A 7 -1.07 -5.74 -36.67
CA GLU A 7 -1.26 -5.53 -35.23
C GLU A 7 -2.72 -5.83 -34.85
N ARG A 8 -2.90 -6.70 -33.86
CA ARG A 8 -4.22 -7.16 -33.39
C ARG A 8 -4.45 -6.78 -31.93
N GLU A 9 -5.67 -6.34 -31.62
CA GLU A 9 -6.10 -6.01 -30.26
C GLU A 9 -6.65 -7.26 -29.57
N VAL A 10 -6.06 -7.61 -28.43
CA VAL A 10 -6.29 -8.86 -27.69
C VAL A 10 -6.39 -8.58 -26.19
N VAL A 11 -6.97 -9.53 -25.44
CA VAL A 11 -6.82 -9.54 -23.98
C VAL A 11 -5.79 -10.58 -23.60
N ILE A 12 -4.78 -10.15 -22.84
CA ILE A 12 -3.70 -10.99 -22.35
C ILE A 12 -3.98 -11.31 -20.88
N LEU A 13 -3.96 -12.60 -20.54
CA LEU A 13 -3.98 -13.12 -19.18
C LEU A 13 -2.62 -13.77 -18.92
N MET A 14 -1.83 -13.18 -18.03
CA MET A 14 -0.62 -13.79 -17.51
C MET A 14 -0.93 -14.51 -16.20
N THR A 15 -0.44 -15.73 -16.05
CA THR A 15 -0.61 -16.52 -14.82
C THR A 15 0.72 -16.97 -14.27
N ASP A 16 0.84 -17.07 -12.95
CA ASP A 16 2.02 -17.57 -12.26
C ASP A 16 1.65 -18.23 -10.93
N MET A 17 2.32 -19.31 -10.55
CA MET A 17 1.99 -20.03 -9.32
C MET A 17 2.62 -19.35 -8.10
N VAL A 18 1.84 -19.25 -7.03
CA VAL A 18 2.34 -18.76 -5.74
C VAL A 18 3.24 -19.82 -5.10
N GLN A 19 4.45 -19.38 -4.74
CA GLN A 19 5.44 -20.16 -3.97
C GLN A 19 5.90 -21.45 -4.68
N TYR A 20 5.95 -21.47 -6.01
CA TYR A 20 6.46 -22.63 -6.76
C TYR A 20 7.82 -23.13 -6.28
N SER A 21 8.80 -22.24 -6.06
CA SER A 21 10.14 -22.63 -5.58
C SER A 21 10.13 -23.33 -4.20
N GLN A 22 9.15 -23.04 -3.35
CA GLN A 22 8.99 -23.73 -2.06
C GLN A 22 8.28 -25.08 -2.25
N LYS A 23 7.31 -25.14 -3.17
CA LYS A 23 6.58 -26.37 -3.48
C LYS A 23 7.45 -27.40 -4.19
N SER A 24 8.34 -26.96 -5.09
CA SER A 24 9.30 -27.83 -5.78
C SER A 24 10.56 -28.13 -4.97
N LEU A 25 10.67 -27.58 -3.75
CA LEU A 25 11.82 -27.80 -2.89
C LEU A 25 11.88 -29.28 -2.46
N GLY A 26 12.91 -29.99 -2.90
CA GLY A 26 13.11 -31.40 -2.57
C GLY A 26 12.32 -32.38 -3.45
N MET A 27 11.66 -31.90 -4.52
CA MET A 27 11.11 -32.76 -5.56
C MET A 27 12.20 -33.20 -6.54
N GLU A 28 12.13 -34.45 -6.98
CA GLU A 28 12.95 -34.94 -8.10
C GLU A 28 12.46 -34.34 -9.43
N PRO A 29 13.31 -34.25 -10.47
CA PRO A 29 12.93 -33.65 -11.76
C PRO A 29 11.69 -34.25 -12.41
N GLU A 30 11.44 -35.55 -12.20
CA GLU A 30 10.27 -36.26 -12.71
C GLU A 30 8.99 -35.85 -11.98
N GLU A 31 9.07 -35.64 -10.67
CA GLU A 31 7.95 -35.14 -9.85
C GLU A 31 7.60 -33.70 -10.23
N ILE A 32 8.62 -32.85 -10.46
CA ILE A 32 8.41 -31.47 -10.94
C ILE A 32 7.71 -31.48 -12.30
N ARG A 33 8.15 -32.35 -13.22
CA ARG A 33 7.52 -32.51 -14.54
C ARG A 33 6.04 -32.90 -14.39
N ASP A 34 5.75 -33.95 -13.64
CA ASP A 34 4.39 -34.46 -13.50
C ASP A 34 3.47 -33.46 -12.80
N PHE A 35 4.00 -32.75 -11.80
CA PHE A 35 3.32 -31.65 -11.14
C PHE A 35 2.98 -30.50 -12.10
N LEU A 36 3.94 -30.04 -12.90
CA LEU A 36 3.72 -28.97 -13.87
C LEU A 36 2.76 -29.38 -14.99
N ILE A 37 2.85 -30.62 -15.49
CA ILE A 37 1.90 -31.15 -16.48
C ILE A 37 0.49 -31.16 -15.88
N SER A 38 0.32 -31.64 -14.64
CA SER A 38 -0.97 -31.62 -13.97
C SER A 38 -1.50 -30.20 -13.77
N TYR A 39 -0.66 -29.27 -13.33
CA TYR A 39 -1.03 -27.88 -13.10
C TYR A 39 -1.51 -27.18 -14.38
N HIS A 40 -0.71 -27.25 -15.45
CA HIS A 40 -1.08 -26.67 -16.75
C HIS A 40 -2.27 -27.38 -17.38
N GLY A 41 -2.42 -28.69 -17.15
CA GLY A 41 -3.59 -29.46 -17.56
C GLY A 41 -4.88 -28.96 -16.92
N VAL A 42 -4.87 -28.67 -15.61
CA VAL A 42 -6.04 -28.09 -14.92
C VAL A 42 -6.40 -26.72 -15.48
N ILE A 43 -5.42 -25.85 -15.74
CA ILE A 43 -5.67 -24.54 -16.38
C ILE A 43 -6.32 -24.74 -17.75
N HIS A 44 -5.77 -25.62 -18.57
CA HIS A 44 -6.31 -25.92 -19.89
C HIS A 44 -7.77 -26.42 -19.80
N ASP A 45 -8.06 -27.39 -18.93
CA ASP A 45 -9.39 -27.99 -18.79
C ASP A 45 -10.46 -26.99 -18.29
N LEU A 46 -10.05 -26.03 -17.44
CA LEU A 46 -10.92 -24.95 -16.97
C LEU A 46 -11.23 -23.93 -18.06
N LEU A 47 -10.28 -23.69 -18.97
CA LEU A 47 -10.39 -22.70 -20.04
C LEU A 47 -10.90 -23.28 -21.36
N ASP A 48 -10.82 -24.59 -21.59
CA ASP A 48 -11.30 -25.28 -22.78
C ASP A 48 -12.83 -25.38 -22.78
N ARG A 49 -13.45 -24.24 -23.06
CA ARG A 49 -14.90 -24.02 -23.07
C ARG A 49 -15.23 -23.14 -24.27
N LYS A 50 -16.30 -23.48 -24.99
CA LYS A 50 -16.73 -22.75 -26.21
C LYS A 50 -16.83 -21.23 -26.02
N GLU A 51 -17.28 -20.80 -24.85
CA GLU A 51 -17.38 -19.39 -24.46
C GLU A 51 -16.04 -18.65 -24.34
N CYS A 52 -14.94 -19.36 -24.07
CA CYS A 52 -13.59 -18.82 -23.97
C CYS A 52 -12.89 -18.69 -25.33
N PHE A 53 -13.38 -19.36 -26.39
CA PHE A 53 -12.79 -19.25 -27.73
C PHE A 53 -13.21 -17.98 -28.48
N PRO A 54 -12.34 -17.44 -29.37
CA PRO A 54 -10.99 -17.90 -29.68
C PRO A 54 -10.01 -17.57 -28.55
N LEU A 55 -9.15 -18.56 -28.25
CA LEU A 55 -8.21 -18.58 -27.14
C LEU A 55 -6.94 -19.33 -27.56
N GLU A 56 -5.79 -18.80 -27.19
CA GLU A 56 -4.50 -19.48 -27.27
C GLU A 56 -3.91 -19.58 -25.86
N ILE A 57 -3.44 -20.77 -25.48
CA ILE A 57 -2.77 -21.03 -24.20
C ILE A 57 -1.35 -21.49 -24.49
N GLU A 58 -0.38 -20.75 -23.98
CA GLU A 58 1.05 -21.02 -24.10
C GLU A 58 1.67 -21.17 -22.70
N PRO A 59 1.94 -22.41 -22.26
CA PRO A 59 2.69 -22.64 -21.04
C PRO A 59 4.09 -22.02 -21.15
N SER A 60 4.45 -21.21 -20.16
CA SER A 60 5.81 -20.67 -20.06
C SER A 60 6.75 -21.73 -19.49
N ALA A 61 8.06 -21.54 -19.64
CA ALA A 61 9.05 -22.41 -19.01
C ALA A 61 8.96 -22.26 -17.48
N GLY A 62 8.26 -23.20 -16.82
CA GLY A 62 8.03 -23.21 -15.38
C GLY A 62 6.54 -23.28 -15.03
N ASP A 63 6.15 -22.46 -14.05
CA ASP A 63 4.86 -22.47 -13.35
C ASP A 63 3.89 -21.36 -13.82
N GLY A 64 4.29 -20.60 -14.84
CA GLY A 64 3.45 -19.60 -15.48
C GLY A 64 2.83 -20.04 -16.80
N SER A 65 1.71 -19.43 -17.16
CA SER A 65 1.03 -19.64 -18.44
C SER A 65 0.58 -18.30 -19.03
N LEU A 66 0.83 -18.12 -20.33
CA LEU A 66 0.34 -17.02 -21.13
C LEU A 66 -0.95 -17.44 -21.82
N VAL A 67 -2.00 -16.66 -21.64
CA VAL A 67 -3.30 -16.91 -22.24
C VAL A 67 -3.71 -15.69 -23.04
N ILE A 68 -4.04 -15.86 -24.31
CA ILE A 68 -4.42 -14.78 -25.23
C ILE A 68 -5.83 -15.03 -25.73
N PHE A 69 -6.71 -14.06 -25.48
CA PHE A 69 -8.05 -14.04 -26.02
C PHE A 69 -8.06 -13.16 -27.26
N ASP A 70 -8.61 -13.68 -28.35
CA ASP A 70 -8.85 -12.95 -29.58
C ASP A 70 -10.31 -12.50 -29.70
N LYS A 71 -10.53 -11.52 -30.58
CA LYS A 71 -11.88 -11.12 -30.96
C LYS A 71 -12.52 -12.16 -31.87
N ARG A 72 -13.77 -12.50 -31.59
CA ARG A 72 -14.64 -13.17 -32.56
C ARG A 72 -14.97 -12.23 -33.71
N SER A 73 -15.41 -12.80 -34.84
CA SER A 73 -15.92 -12.00 -35.95
C SER A 73 -17.08 -11.11 -35.49
N GLY A 74 -16.93 -9.79 -35.63
CA GLY A 74 -17.92 -8.79 -35.20
C GLY A 74 -17.95 -8.48 -33.69
N GLU A 75 -17.05 -9.06 -32.88
CA GLU A 75 -17.01 -8.82 -31.43
C GLU A 75 -16.38 -7.46 -31.09
N ASN A 76 -17.04 -6.72 -30.19
CA ASN A 76 -16.54 -5.45 -29.67
C ASN A 76 -15.59 -5.66 -28.48
N LYS A 77 -15.05 -4.58 -27.91
CA LYS A 77 -14.18 -4.63 -26.73
C LYS A 77 -14.86 -5.25 -25.50
N SER A 78 -16.16 -5.04 -25.35
CA SER A 78 -16.92 -5.58 -24.22
C SER A 78 -16.97 -7.11 -24.24
N GLY A 79 -17.26 -7.72 -25.39
CA GLY A 79 -17.34 -9.18 -25.52
C GLY A 79 -16.02 -9.85 -25.14
N ILE A 80 -14.91 -9.40 -25.71
CA ILE A 80 -13.58 -9.99 -25.42
C ILE A 80 -13.16 -9.77 -23.96
N CYS A 81 -13.37 -8.57 -23.39
CA CYS A 81 -13.03 -8.28 -21.99
C CYS A 81 -13.86 -9.12 -21.02
N SER A 82 -15.16 -9.26 -21.29
CA SER A 82 -16.08 -10.07 -20.46
C SER A 82 -15.71 -11.54 -20.47
N ARG A 83 -15.36 -12.10 -21.65
CA ARG A 83 -14.93 -13.51 -21.76
C ARG A 83 -13.62 -13.77 -21.04
N ALA A 84 -12.64 -12.88 -21.22
CA ALA A 84 -11.35 -12.99 -20.57
C ALA A 84 -11.46 -12.87 -19.04
N LEU A 85 -12.28 -11.93 -18.55
CA LEU A 85 -12.55 -11.80 -17.12
C LEU A 85 -13.26 -13.04 -16.57
N LEU A 86 -14.28 -13.55 -17.25
CA LEU A 86 -15.00 -14.77 -16.85
C LEU A 86 -14.06 -15.98 -16.76
N ALA A 87 -13.14 -16.13 -17.71
CA ALA A 87 -12.10 -17.15 -17.69
C ALA A 87 -11.18 -17.01 -16.45
N ALA A 88 -10.71 -15.79 -16.16
CA ALA A 88 -9.88 -15.54 -14.98
C ALA A 88 -10.65 -15.77 -13.66
N LEU A 89 -11.95 -15.46 -13.62
CA LEU A 89 -12.79 -15.73 -12.46
C LEU A 89 -12.95 -17.24 -12.20
N ARG A 90 -13.09 -18.05 -13.26
CA ARG A 90 -13.12 -19.52 -13.11
C ARG A 90 -11.84 -20.06 -12.51
N LEU A 91 -10.68 -19.55 -12.94
CA LEU A 91 -9.41 -19.91 -12.34
C LEU A 91 -9.34 -19.47 -10.87
N ALA A 92 -9.82 -18.26 -10.54
CA ALA A 92 -9.88 -17.78 -9.15
C ALA A 92 -10.80 -18.62 -8.26
N GLU A 93 -11.95 -19.05 -8.78
CA GLU A 93 -12.89 -19.95 -8.09
C GLU A 93 -12.24 -21.33 -7.87
N ALA A 94 -11.51 -21.86 -8.86
CA ALA A 94 -10.77 -23.12 -8.73
C ALA A 94 -9.63 -23.04 -7.70
N VAL A 95 -8.92 -21.90 -7.63
CA VAL A 95 -7.92 -21.63 -6.57
C VAL A 95 -8.59 -21.67 -5.20
N CYS A 96 -9.73 -21.01 -5.04
CA CYS A 96 -10.44 -20.96 -3.76
C CYS A 96 -11.05 -22.31 -3.37
N ALA A 97 -11.45 -23.12 -4.34
CA ALA A 97 -11.93 -24.49 -4.14
C ALA A 97 -10.79 -25.49 -3.87
N GLY A 98 -9.53 -25.09 -4.04
CA GLY A 98 -8.35 -25.95 -3.87
C GLY A 98 -8.14 -26.94 -5.03
N THR A 99 -8.87 -26.82 -6.13
CA THR A 99 -8.70 -27.66 -7.33
C THR A 99 -7.58 -27.17 -8.23
N LEU A 100 -7.25 -25.87 -8.16
CA LEU A 100 -6.07 -25.28 -8.78
C LEU A 100 -5.11 -24.81 -7.68
N ALA A 101 -3.80 -25.04 -7.88
CA ALA A 101 -2.80 -24.49 -6.99
C ALA A 101 -2.95 -22.95 -6.91
N PRO A 102 -2.66 -22.30 -5.78
CA PRO A 102 -2.68 -20.84 -5.69
C PRO A 102 -1.95 -20.16 -6.85
N THR A 103 -2.69 -19.42 -7.66
CA THR A 103 -2.22 -18.78 -8.90
C THR A 103 -2.58 -17.30 -8.89
N ARG A 104 -1.65 -16.48 -9.33
CA ARG A 104 -1.81 -15.04 -9.55
C ARG A 104 -2.07 -14.77 -11.02
N MET A 105 -2.85 -13.74 -11.32
CA MET A 105 -3.38 -13.48 -12.65
C MET A 105 -3.38 -11.98 -12.96
N GLY A 106 -2.70 -11.59 -14.03
CA GLY A 106 -2.69 -10.24 -14.56
C GLY A 106 -3.40 -10.15 -15.90
N LEU A 107 -4.45 -9.34 -15.99
CA LEU A 107 -5.22 -9.13 -17.22
C LEU A 107 -4.96 -7.75 -17.80
N PHE A 108 -4.70 -7.71 -19.10
CA PHE A 108 -4.45 -6.47 -19.81
C PHE A 108 -5.06 -6.49 -21.22
N LEU A 109 -5.85 -5.46 -21.55
CA LEU A 109 -6.30 -5.22 -22.92
C LEU A 109 -5.21 -4.42 -23.65
N GLY A 110 -4.66 -4.99 -24.72
CA GLY A 110 -3.58 -4.35 -25.47
C GLY A 110 -3.48 -4.85 -26.90
N THR A 111 -2.41 -4.43 -27.57
CA THR A 111 -2.11 -4.88 -28.93
C THR A 111 -0.89 -5.80 -28.96
N ILE A 112 -0.90 -6.74 -29.88
CA ILE A 112 0.21 -7.64 -30.18
C ILE A 112 0.43 -7.72 -31.69
N THR A 113 1.65 -8.04 -32.09
CA THR A 113 2.02 -8.30 -33.48
C THR A 113 2.74 -9.63 -33.56
N GLU A 114 2.51 -10.37 -34.65
CA GLU A 114 3.17 -11.63 -34.89
C GLU A 114 4.16 -11.52 -36.04
N ALA A 115 5.33 -12.11 -35.83
CA ALA A 115 6.36 -12.18 -36.84
C ALA A 115 7.07 -13.53 -36.79
N ARG A 116 7.44 -14.02 -37.96
CA ARG A 116 8.17 -15.28 -38.09
C ARG A 116 9.61 -15.11 -37.60
N LEU A 117 9.93 -15.75 -36.48
CA LEU A 117 11.28 -15.82 -35.93
C LEU A 117 11.87 -17.21 -36.21
N GLY A 118 12.64 -17.30 -37.29
CA GLY A 118 13.17 -18.57 -37.78
C GLY A 118 12.07 -19.52 -38.24
N LYS A 119 11.92 -20.67 -37.56
CA LYS A 119 10.90 -21.68 -37.88
C LYS A 119 9.58 -21.49 -37.12
N ARG A 120 9.53 -20.60 -36.12
CA ARG A 120 8.36 -20.40 -35.26
C ARG A 120 7.71 -19.04 -35.53
N MET A 121 6.40 -18.94 -35.30
CA MET A 121 5.74 -17.65 -35.16
C MET A 121 6.00 -17.14 -33.74
N ALA A 122 6.48 -15.92 -33.61
CA ALA A 122 6.72 -15.29 -32.32
C ALA A 122 5.81 -14.08 -32.18
N LYS A 123 5.30 -13.90 -30.95
CA LYS A 123 4.40 -12.81 -30.58
C LYS A 123 5.20 -11.71 -29.90
N PHE A 124 4.94 -10.46 -30.27
CA PHE A 124 5.64 -9.29 -29.77
C PHE A 124 4.64 -8.21 -29.33
N GLY A 125 4.97 -7.50 -28.25
CA GLY A 125 4.17 -6.38 -27.77
C GLY A 125 4.56 -5.97 -26.35
N ALA A 126 4.55 -4.66 -26.08
CA ALA A 126 4.75 -4.16 -24.71
C ALA A 126 3.63 -4.63 -23.76
N SER A 127 2.46 -4.97 -24.31
CA SER A 127 1.29 -5.49 -23.62
C SER A 127 1.59 -6.71 -22.73
N PHE A 128 2.50 -7.60 -23.16
CA PHE A 128 2.92 -8.75 -22.34
C PHE A 128 3.61 -8.32 -21.04
N SER A 129 4.52 -7.34 -21.12
CA SER A 129 5.25 -6.82 -19.96
C SER A 129 4.31 -6.15 -18.95
N VAL A 130 3.24 -5.51 -19.44
CA VAL A 130 2.22 -4.90 -18.57
C VAL A 130 1.37 -5.98 -17.89
N ALA A 131 0.88 -6.97 -18.63
CA ALA A 131 0.12 -8.08 -18.08
C ALA A 131 0.92 -8.86 -17.01
N ASN A 132 2.20 -9.14 -17.29
CA ASN A 132 3.11 -9.76 -16.33
C ASN A 132 3.28 -8.91 -15.07
N ARG A 133 3.40 -7.58 -15.22
CA ARG A 133 3.52 -6.71 -14.05
C ARG A 133 2.24 -6.67 -13.21
N LEU A 134 1.06 -6.74 -13.83
CA LEU A 134 -0.21 -6.85 -13.10
C LEU A 134 -0.30 -8.17 -12.32
N GLU A 135 0.16 -9.27 -12.92
CA GLU A 135 0.30 -10.56 -12.22
C GLU A 135 1.20 -10.40 -10.99
N GLU A 136 2.39 -9.81 -11.14
CA GLU A 136 3.35 -9.67 -10.03
C GLU A 136 2.77 -8.87 -8.87
N LEU A 137 1.99 -7.82 -9.19
CA LEU A 137 1.33 -6.95 -8.22
C LEU A 137 0.20 -7.63 -7.46
N CYS A 138 -0.35 -8.73 -7.95
CA CYS A 138 -1.32 -9.53 -7.21
C CYS A 138 -0.75 -9.94 -5.84
N GLY A 139 0.54 -10.32 -5.80
CA GLY A 139 1.22 -10.66 -4.56
C GLY A 139 1.47 -9.47 -3.62
N PHE A 140 1.51 -8.24 -4.14
CA PHE A 140 1.64 -7.02 -3.31
C PHE A 140 0.30 -6.63 -2.69
N PHE A 141 -0.78 -6.69 -3.48
CA PHE A 141 -2.13 -6.35 -3.02
C PHE A 141 -2.87 -7.51 -2.35
N GLY A 142 -2.28 -8.71 -2.30
CA GLY A 142 -2.90 -9.90 -1.71
C GLY A 142 -4.13 -10.37 -2.46
N THR A 143 -4.12 -10.27 -3.79
CA THR A 143 -5.22 -10.69 -4.66
C THR A 143 -4.79 -11.84 -5.56
N HIS A 144 -5.75 -12.61 -6.10
CA HIS A 144 -5.52 -13.61 -7.14
C HIS A 144 -5.49 -12.99 -8.53
N LEU A 145 -6.22 -11.89 -8.72
CA LEU A 145 -6.49 -11.26 -10.01
C LEU A 145 -6.32 -9.75 -9.92
N LEU A 146 -5.60 -9.17 -10.87
CA LEU A 146 -5.58 -7.74 -11.16
C LEU A 146 -5.82 -7.52 -12.66
N MET A 147 -6.51 -6.44 -12.98
CA MET A 147 -6.81 -6.03 -14.35
C MET A 147 -6.59 -4.53 -14.53
N ASP A 148 -6.37 -4.10 -15.77
CA ASP A 148 -6.30 -2.68 -16.10
C ASP A 148 -7.68 -2.03 -16.19
N ARG A 149 -7.69 -0.70 -16.30
CA ARG A 149 -8.90 0.11 -16.37
C ARG A 149 -9.78 -0.23 -17.57
N GLU A 150 -9.23 -0.56 -18.72
CA GLU A 150 -10.03 -0.80 -19.92
C GLU A 150 -10.83 -2.09 -19.78
N ILE A 151 -10.24 -3.17 -19.24
CA ILE A 151 -10.99 -4.39 -18.94
C ILE A 151 -12.07 -4.13 -17.90
N ALA A 152 -11.73 -3.43 -16.81
CA ALA A 152 -12.71 -3.07 -15.78
C ALA A 152 -13.88 -2.22 -16.33
N ARG A 153 -13.61 -1.36 -17.32
CA ARG A 153 -14.62 -0.52 -17.98
C ARG A 153 -15.49 -1.30 -18.96
N TYR A 154 -14.88 -2.18 -19.75
CA TYR A 154 -15.57 -2.83 -20.87
C TYR A 154 -16.23 -4.16 -20.51
N GLN A 155 -15.80 -4.83 -19.44
CA GLN A 155 -16.50 -6.04 -18.98
C GLN A 155 -17.99 -5.75 -18.70
N GLU A 156 -18.83 -6.76 -18.89
CA GLU A 156 -20.25 -6.71 -18.57
C GLU A 156 -20.60 -7.72 -17.48
N GLY A 157 -21.50 -7.31 -16.58
CA GLY A 157 -22.11 -8.19 -15.58
C GLY A 157 -21.40 -8.22 -14.22
N PHE A 158 -20.22 -7.61 -14.09
CA PHE A 158 -19.47 -7.60 -12.82
C PHE A 158 -19.24 -6.22 -12.21
N ASP A 159 -19.89 -5.17 -12.73
CA ASP A 159 -19.67 -3.77 -12.32
C ASP A 159 -19.75 -3.55 -10.81
N ARG A 160 -20.73 -4.19 -10.16
CA ARG A 160 -20.97 -4.06 -8.71
C ARG A 160 -19.89 -4.70 -7.84
N TYR A 161 -19.07 -5.59 -8.41
CA TYR A 161 -18.02 -6.32 -7.71
C TYR A 161 -16.62 -5.75 -7.96
N LEU A 162 -16.49 -4.77 -8.86
CA LEU A 162 -15.20 -4.18 -9.16
C LEU A 162 -14.68 -3.36 -7.99
N VAL A 163 -13.40 -3.57 -7.68
CA VAL A 163 -12.69 -2.87 -6.61
C VAL A 163 -11.52 -2.11 -7.22
N ASN A 164 -11.49 -0.80 -7.05
CA ASN A 164 -10.34 0.03 -7.38
C ASN A 164 -9.22 -0.27 -6.37
N MET A 165 -8.10 -0.78 -6.85
CA MET A 165 -7.00 -1.22 -5.99
C MET A 165 -5.98 -0.11 -5.77
N ALA A 166 -5.56 0.55 -6.86
CA ALA A 166 -4.58 1.62 -6.80
C ALA A 166 -4.46 2.35 -8.14
N LYS A 167 -3.78 3.50 -8.10
CA LYS A 167 -3.16 4.13 -9.26
C LYS A 167 -1.65 4.02 -9.13
N VAL A 168 -1.00 3.35 -10.08
CA VAL A 168 0.41 2.98 -9.98
C VAL A 168 1.19 3.42 -11.22
N SER A 169 2.44 3.82 -11.04
CA SER A 169 3.41 3.87 -12.15
C SER A 169 4.16 2.55 -12.23
N LEU A 170 4.22 2.00 -13.43
CA LEU A 170 5.04 0.82 -13.75
C LEU A 170 6.25 1.30 -14.53
N THR A 171 7.44 0.80 -14.24
CA THR A 171 8.68 1.16 -14.96
C THR A 171 8.61 0.84 -16.46
N SER A 172 7.76 -0.12 -16.84
CA SER A 172 7.46 -0.53 -18.21
C SER A 172 6.43 0.34 -18.94
N VAL A 173 5.77 1.29 -18.26
CA VAL A 173 4.69 2.12 -18.84
C VAL A 173 4.95 3.59 -18.56
N LEU A 174 4.89 4.42 -19.60
CA LEU A 174 5.15 5.86 -19.48
C LEU A 174 4.11 6.61 -18.65
N HIS A 175 2.94 6.01 -18.40
CA HIS A 175 1.78 6.66 -17.81
C HIS A 175 1.21 5.80 -16.68
N PRO A 176 0.67 6.42 -15.62
CA PRO A 176 0.13 5.71 -14.48
C PRO A 176 -1.13 4.95 -14.87
N MET A 177 -1.27 3.77 -14.31
CA MET A 177 -2.38 2.87 -14.56
C MET A 177 -3.25 2.79 -13.32
N ASN A 178 -4.56 2.89 -13.52
CA ASN A 178 -5.53 2.48 -12.52
C ASN A 178 -5.71 0.97 -12.65
N ILE A 179 -5.53 0.28 -11.54
CA ILE A 179 -5.63 -1.18 -11.46
C ILE A 179 -6.84 -1.57 -10.64
N PHE A 180 -7.51 -2.62 -11.08
CA PHE A 180 -8.76 -3.10 -10.51
C PHE A 180 -8.66 -4.57 -10.16
N SER A 181 -9.49 -4.98 -9.21
CA SER A 181 -9.77 -6.37 -8.90
C SER A 181 -11.27 -6.59 -8.82
N LEU A 182 -11.72 -7.80 -8.48
CA LEU A 182 -13.13 -8.15 -8.42
C LEU A 182 -13.42 -8.96 -7.16
N TYR A 183 -14.20 -8.42 -6.22
CA TYR A 183 -14.51 -9.09 -4.96
C TYR A 183 -15.93 -9.63 -5.00
N LYS A 184 -16.07 -10.94 -4.84
CA LYS A 184 -17.34 -11.68 -4.84
C LYS A 184 -17.20 -12.83 -3.83
N PRO A 185 -18.28 -13.28 -3.17
CA PRO A 185 -18.21 -14.45 -2.30
C PRO A 185 -17.61 -15.66 -3.03
N GLY A 186 -16.65 -16.33 -2.40
CA GLY A 186 -15.96 -17.50 -2.94
C GLY A 186 -14.71 -17.20 -3.78
N ILE A 187 -14.35 -15.93 -3.99
CA ILE A 187 -13.11 -15.53 -4.66
C ILE A 187 -12.36 -14.46 -3.87
N GLN A 188 -11.11 -14.19 -4.23
CA GLN A 188 -10.33 -13.06 -3.69
C GLN A 188 -10.42 -12.98 -2.17
N HIS A 189 -10.17 -14.11 -1.52
CA HIS A 189 -10.11 -14.13 -0.06
C HIS A 189 -11.45 -13.82 0.65
N CYS A 190 -12.56 -13.74 -0.09
CA CYS A 190 -13.91 -13.61 0.44
C CYS A 190 -14.52 -15.02 0.61
N PRO A 191 -14.89 -15.45 1.83
CA PRO A 191 -15.57 -16.72 2.04
C PRO A 191 -16.85 -16.84 1.20
N ALA A 192 -17.18 -18.06 0.76
CA ALA A 192 -18.41 -18.31 -0.02
C ALA A 192 -19.69 -18.02 0.78
N THR A 193 -19.63 -18.09 2.11
CA THR A 193 -20.73 -17.80 3.04
C THR A 193 -20.87 -16.31 3.39
N MET A 194 -20.03 -15.45 2.82
CA MET A 194 -20.03 -14.02 3.11
C MET A 194 -21.34 -13.36 2.67
N ASP A 195 -21.85 -12.46 3.49
CA ASP A 195 -23.01 -11.63 3.16
C ASP A 195 -22.66 -10.70 1.97
N GLU A 196 -23.25 -11.00 0.82
CA GLU A 196 -23.03 -10.27 -0.41
C GLU A 196 -23.45 -8.79 -0.29
N ALA A 197 -24.54 -8.47 0.42
CA ALA A 197 -25.00 -7.10 0.55
C ALA A 197 -24.00 -6.25 1.34
N ARG A 198 -23.43 -6.81 2.41
CA ARG A 198 -22.38 -6.16 3.19
C ARG A 198 -21.05 -6.07 2.45
N LEU A 199 -20.70 -7.08 1.65
CA LEU A 199 -19.54 -7.01 0.76
C LEU A 199 -19.70 -5.88 -0.27
N LEU A 200 -20.86 -5.77 -0.90
CA LEU A 200 -21.15 -4.69 -1.85
C LEU A 200 -21.12 -3.31 -1.17
N GLN A 201 -21.51 -3.22 0.11
CA GLN A 201 -21.34 -1.99 0.89
C GLN A 201 -19.86 -1.64 1.08
N PHE A 202 -19.03 -2.62 1.47
CA PHE A 202 -17.58 -2.44 1.57
C PHE A 202 -16.98 -1.95 0.24
N ILE A 203 -17.33 -2.60 -0.88
CA ILE A 203 -16.82 -2.24 -2.21
C ILE A 203 -17.15 -0.78 -2.55
N ARG A 204 -18.39 -0.35 -2.28
CA ARG A 204 -18.78 1.07 -2.48
C ARG A 204 -17.94 2.01 -1.64
N MET A 205 -17.76 1.72 -0.35
CA MET A 205 -16.98 2.56 0.57
C MET A 205 -15.51 2.64 0.12
N LYS A 206 -14.90 1.50 -0.20
CA LYS A 206 -13.51 1.46 -0.69
C LYS A 206 -13.36 2.23 -2.00
N ASN A 207 -14.24 2.01 -2.98
CA ASN A 207 -14.16 2.71 -4.26
C ASN A 207 -14.34 4.22 -4.11
N GLN A 208 -15.25 4.66 -3.24
CA GLN A 208 -15.44 6.08 -2.94
C GLN A 208 -14.18 6.70 -2.33
N ALA A 209 -13.56 6.04 -1.35
CA ALA A 209 -12.29 6.49 -0.79
C ALA A 209 -11.21 6.56 -1.88
N MET A 210 -11.13 5.53 -2.74
CA MET A 210 -10.14 5.46 -3.80
C MET A 210 -10.33 6.51 -4.91
N GLU A 211 -11.52 7.08 -5.10
CA GLU A 211 -11.69 8.27 -5.96
C GLU A 211 -10.89 9.48 -5.43
N PHE A 212 -10.83 9.66 -4.11
CA PHE A 212 -9.97 10.67 -3.47
C PHE A 212 -8.49 10.24 -3.45
N PHE A 213 -8.17 8.97 -3.66
CA PHE A 213 -6.78 8.55 -3.82
C PHE A 213 -6.30 8.86 -5.23
N THR A 214 -7.01 8.39 -6.25
CA THR A 214 -6.58 8.51 -7.65
C THR A 214 -6.78 9.91 -8.22
N GLY A 215 -7.75 10.65 -7.67
CA GLY A 215 -8.32 11.87 -8.23
C GLY A 215 -9.23 11.58 -9.44
N ASN A 216 -10.20 12.46 -9.66
CA ASN A 216 -11.12 12.40 -10.78
C ASN A 216 -11.25 13.77 -11.46
N ARG A 217 -10.57 13.93 -12.60
CA ARG A 217 -10.57 15.19 -13.35
C ARG A 217 -11.95 15.58 -13.87
N LEU A 218 -12.79 14.60 -14.24
CA LEU A 218 -14.13 14.85 -14.77
C LEU A 218 -15.07 15.39 -13.69
N LEU A 219 -14.88 14.93 -12.45
CA LEU A 219 -15.65 15.38 -11.28
C LEU A 219 -14.96 16.50 -10.49
N ALA A 220 -13.86 17.06 -11.02
CA ALA A 220 -13.01 18.04 -10.34
C ALA A 220 -12.50 17.60 -8.94
N VAL A 221 -12.41 16.29 -8.69
CA VAL A 221 -11.89 15.71 -7.44
C VAL A 221 -10.37 15.64 -7.53
N LYS A 222 -9.68 16.28 -6.59
CA LYS A 222 -8.23 16.18 -6.44
C LYS A 222 -7.86 15.07 -5.45
N PRO A 223 -6.65 14.49 -5.56
CA PRO A 223 -6.16 13.57 -4.55
C PRO A 223 -6.15 14.21 -3.15
N ASP A 224 -6.66 13.49 -2.15
CA ASP A 224 -6.78 13.91 -0.75
C ASP A 224 -6.47 12.72 0.18
N PHE A 225 -5.19 12.52 0.47
CA PHE A 225 -4.73 11.36 1.24
C PHE A 225 -5.21 11.33 2.70
N PRO A 226 -5.29 12.46 3.44
CA PRO A 226 -5.90 12.47 4.76
C PRO A 226 -7.34 11.92 4.74
N ARG A 227 -8.15 12.37 3.78
CA ARG A 227 -9.51 11.88 3.61
C ARG A 227 -9.56 10.40 3.24
N VAL A 228 -8.71 9.96 2.30
CA VAL A 228 -8.59 8.55 1.91
C VAL A 228 -8.29 7.69 3.13
N ARG A 229 -7.34 8.11 3.98
CA ARG A 229 -6.98 7.37 5.20
C ARG A 229 -8.19 7.19 6.11
N GLU A 230 -8.93 8.26 6.39
CA GLU A 230 -10.12 8.19 7.24
C GLU A 230 -11.19 7.26 6.65
N GLU A 231 -11.54 7.43 5.37
CA GLU A 231 -12.56 6.62 4.71
C GLU A 231 -12.15 5.14 4.58
N LEU A 232 -10.87 4.86 4.29
CA LEU A 232 -10.35 3.50 4.19
C LEU A 232 -10.27 2.80 5.54
N LEU A 233 -9.96 3.48 6.64
CA LEU A 233 -9.99 2.87 7.98
C LEU A 233 -11.41 2.39 8.35
N VAL A 234 -12.43 3.16 7.97
CA VAL A 234 -13.84 2.76 8.18
C VAL A 234 -14.20 1.57 7.29
N ALA A 235 -13.80 1.58 6.01
CA ALA A 235 -14.00 0.44 5.11
C ALA A 235 -13.27 -0.82 5.60
N GLN A 236 -12.06 -0.68 6.13
CA GLN A 236 -11.25 -1.77 6.68
C GLN A 236 -11.92 -2.42 7.88
N SER A 237 -12.47 -1.62 8.78
CA SER A 237 -13.22 -2.12 9.94
C SER A 237 -14.43 -2.95 9.49
N LEU A 238 -15.18 -2.49 8.48
CA LEU A 238 -16.30 -3.25 7.92
C LEU A 238 -15.82 -4.57 7.31
N PHE A 239 -14.75 -4.55 6.51
CA PHE A 239 -14.21 -5.76 5.90
C PHE A 239 -13.75 -6.78 6.94
N ARG A 240 -13.07 -6.31 8.00
CA ARG A 240 -12.64 -7.15 9.12
C ARG A 240 -13.81 -7.80 9.84
N GLU A 241 -14.92 -7.09 10.03
CA GLU A 241 -16.14 -7.64 10.61
C GLU A 241 -16.72 -8.76 9.75
N ILE A 242 -16.81 -8.58 8.43
CA ILE A 242 -17.47 -9.54 7.52
C ILE A 242 -16.56 -10.68 7.03
N ALA A 243 -15.25 -10.46 6.95
CA ALA A 243 -14.27 -11.41 6.43
C ALA A 243 -13.40 -12.06 7.52
N GLY A 244 -13.42 -11.54 8.75
CA GLY A 244 -12.57 -12.00 9.85
C GLY A 244 -11.09 -11.62 9.72
N ARG A 245 -10.74 -10.78 8.75
CA ARG A 245 -9.37 -10.32 8.47
C ARG A 245 -9.36 -8.97 7.78
N GLU A 246 -8.18 -8.35 7.74
CA GLU A 246 -7.93 -7.09 7.05
C GLU A 246 -7.82 -7.26 5.53
N ASP A 247 -8.30 -6.26 4.77
CA ASP A 247 -8.10 -6.19 3.34
C ASP A 247 -6.65 -5.77 3.04
N GLN A 248 -5.89 -6.67 2.42
CA GLN A 248 -4.48 -6.43 2.14
C GLN A 248 -4.27 -5.26 1.17
N GLY A 249 -5.25 -5.00 0.30
CA GLY A 249 -5.22 -3.87 -0.63
C GLY A 249 -5.29 -2.53 0.11
N ILE A 250 -6.23 -2.39 1.05
CA ILE A 250 -6.32 -1.20 1.92
C ILE A 250 -5.05 -1.02 2.74
N GLU A 251 -4.52 -2.09 3.35
CA GLU A 251 -3.28 -1.99 4.13
C GLU A 251 -2.13 -1.38 3.33
N ARG A 252 -1.96 -1.76 2.05
CA ARG A 252 -0.91 -1.21 1.19
C ARG A 252 -1.11 0.28 0.88
N ILE A 253 -2.35 0.71 0.69
CA ILE A 253 -2.66 2.13 0.46
C ILE A 253 -2.44 2.94 1.74
N LEU A 254 -2.85 2.41 2.90
CA LEU A 254 -2.63 3.07 4.19
C LEU A 254 -1.15 3.14 4.55
N GLU A 255 -0.36 2.10 4.24
CA GLU A 255 1.10 2.09 4.37
C GLU A 255 1.73 3.18 3.50
N TYR A 256 1.36 3.25 2.21
CA TYR A 256 1.84 4.30 1.32
C TYR A 256 1.49 5.71 1.79
N ILE A 257 0.25 5.93 2.27
CA ILE A 257 -0.15 7.23 2.85
C ILE A 257 0.60 7.53 4.14
N ARG A 258 0.95 6.52 4.94
CA ARG A 258 1.76 6.72 6.16
C ARG A 258 3.15 7.24 5.82
N GLU A 259 3.76 6.71 4.76
CA GLU A 259 5.08 7.14 4.26
C GLU A 259 5.01 8.45 3.48
N THR A 260 3.88 8.69 2.81
CA THR A 260 3.63 9.87 1.97
C THR A 260 2.30 10.51 2.40
N PRO A 261 2.25 11.31 3.48
CA PRO A 261 0.99 11.80 4.08
C PRO A 261 0.15 12.72 3.18
N SER A 262 0.77 13.29 2.14
CA SER A 262 0.12 14.16 1.18
C SER A 262 0.53 13.79 -0.26
N PRO A 263 -0.38 13.89 -1.24
CA PRO A 263 -0.03 13.61 -2.63
C PRO A 263 1.05 14.58 -3.11
N ALA A 264 2.10 14.04 -3.72
CA ALA A 264 3.11 14.85 -4.40
C ALA A 264 2.51 15.59 -5.60
N ASP A 265 3.12 16.70 -6.01
CA ASP A 265 2.66 17.50 -7.16
C ASP A 265 2.54 16.67 -8.45
N ASP A 266 3.41 15.68 -8.60
CA ASP A 266 3.47 14.78 -9.75
C ASP A 266 2.56 13.54 -9.61
N PHE A 267 1.89 13.35 -8.47
CA PHE A 267 1.08 12.16 -8.20
C PHE A 267 -0.08 11.99 -9.20
N ILE A 268 -0.68 13.07 -9.69
CA ILE A 268 -1.70 12.95 -10.74
C ILE A 268 -1.10 12.36 -12.02
N GLY A 269 0.15 12.71 -12.32
CA GLY A 269 0.89 12.28 -13.51
C GLY A 269 1.57 10.93 -13.37
N TYR A 270 1.87 10.45 -12.15
CA TYR A 270 2.63 9.20 -11.93
C TYR A 270 1.98 8.23 -10.93
N GLY A 271 0.98 8.63 -10.17
CA GLY A 271 0.39 7.77 -9.14
C GLY A 271 1.41 7.28 -8.11
N MET A 272 1.12 6.15 -7.50
CA MET A 272 1.99 5.48 -6.53
C MET A 272 3.22 4.91 -7.23
N LYS A 273 4.40 5.38 -6.80
CA LYS A 273 5.69 4.85 -7.25
C LYS A 273 6.00 3.60 -6.43
N LEU A 274 5.72 2.43 -6.99
CA LEU A 274 6.08 1.16 -6.40
C LEU A 274 7.60 1.00 -6.52
N LEU A 275 8.31 1.18 -5.40
CA LEU A 275 9.73 0.80 -5.32
C LEU A 275 9.83 -0.66 -5.73
N GLU A 276 10.56 -0.94 -6.82
CA GLU A 276 10.76 -2.31 -7.28
C GLU A 276 11.33 -3.14 -6.13
N LYS A 277 10.64 -4.24 -5.83
CA LYS A 277 11.09 -5.24 -4.87
C LYS A 277 12.55 -5.60 -5.16
N LYS A 278 13.49 -5.10 -4.36
CA LYS A 278 14.51 -6.00 -3.84
C LYS A 278 13.74 -7.04 -3.02
N ARG A 279 13.51 -8.22 -3.61
CA ARG A 279 13.32 -9.45 -2.82
C ARG A 279 14.45 -9.44 -1.80
N ASP A 280 14.10 -9.42 -0.52
CA ASP A 280 14.91 -8.92 0.59
C ASP A 280 15.17 -7.42 0.60
N SER A 281 14.17 -6.61 0.96
CA SER A 281 14.52 -5.27 1.38
C SER A 281 15.31 -5.41 2.69
N LEU A 282 16.52 -4.82 2.71
CA LEU A 282 17.24 -4.60 3.96
C LEU A 282 16.30 -3.93 4.97
N GLY A 283 15.31 -3.17 4.52
CA GLY A 283 14.20 -2.60 5.30
C GLY A 283 13.31 -3.64 5.98
N ASP A 284 12.82 -4.68 5.31
CA ASP A 284 12.00 -5.75 5.90
C ASP A 284 12.82 -6.58 6.87
N ARG A 285 14.08 -6.88 6.51
CA ARG A 285 15.00 -7.53 7.44
C ARG A 285 15.39 -6.62 8.60
N LEU A 286 15.63 -5.33 8.39
CA LEU A 286 15.89 -4.33 9.44
C LEU A 286 14.65 -4.09 10.27
N PHE A 287 13.45 -4.21 9.72
CA PHE A 287 12.18 -4.05 10.40
C PHE A 287 11.83 -5.29 11.22
N HIS A 288 12.03 -6.49 10.66
CA HIS A 288 11.90 -7.75 11.41
C HIS A 288 13.01 -7.89 12.46
N LEU A 289 14.25 -7.56 12.11
CA LEU A 289 15.37 -7.52 13.05
C LEU A 289 15.15 -6.42 14.08
N SER A 290 14.69 -5.21 13.71
CA SER A 290 14.36 -4.15 14.68
C SER A 290 13.18 -4.54 15.55
N LYS A 291 12.17 -5.26 15.05
CA LYS A 291 11.07 -5.80 15.86
C LYS A 291 11.57 -6.84 16.85
N GLN A 292 12.39 -7.80 16.40
CA GLN A 292 12.99 -8.81 17.27
C GLN A 292 13.99 -8.20 18.27
N LEU A 293 14.78 -7.20 17.85
CA LEU A 293 15.70 -6.45 18.69
C LEU A 293 14.96 -5.55 19.67
N LEU A 294 13.94 -4.79 19.25
CA LEU A 294 13.07 -4.00 20.15
C LEU A 294 12.42 -4.91 21.18
N ARG A 295 11.90 -6.07 20.75
CA ARG A 295 11.34 -7.09 21.66
C ARG A 295 12.38 -7.62 22.64
N ALA A 296 13.61 -7.85 22.19
CA ALA A 296 14.71 -8.31 23.03
C ALA A 296 15.29 -7.21 23.94
N MET A 297 15.28 -5.96 23.51
CA MET A 297 15.80 -4.79 24.24
C MET A 297 14.81 -4.31 25.31
N ASN A 298 13.52 -4.27 24.98
CA ASN A 298 12.46 -3.91 25.92
C ASN A 298 11.11 -4.48 25.44
N GLN A 299 10.70 -5.62 26.02
CA GLN A 299 9.45 -6.30 25.71
C GLN A 299 8.20 -5.42 25.95
N GLU A 300 8.24 -4.56 26.96
CA GLU A 300 7.14 -3.64 27.30
C GLU A 300 6.95 -2.57 26.21
N PHE A 301 8.05 -2.03 25.67
CA PHE A 301 8.01 -1.06 24.55
C PHE A 301 7.61 -1.71 23.24
N TYR A 302 8.09 -2.92 22.96
CA TYR A 302 7.66 -3.64 21.76
C TYR A 302 6.15 -3.92 21.79
N HIS A 303 5.63 -4.38 22.92
CA HIS A 303 4.19 -4.61 23.04
C HIS A 303 3.41 -3.31 22.84
N ALA A 304 3.81 -2.21 23.48
CA ALA A 304 3.08 -0.94 23.41
C ALA A 304 3.23 -0.18 22.07
N LEU A 305 4.32 -0.35 21.33
CA LEU A 305 4.55 0.39 20.07
C LEU A 305 4.22 -0.43 18.82
N VAL A 306 4.28 -1.76 18.91
CA VAL A 306 4.21 -2.65 17.73
C VAL A 306 3.01 -3.59 17.79
N VAL A 307 2.61 -4.05 18.97
CA VAL A 307 1.51 -5.03 19.13
C VAL A 307 0.20 -4.31 19.43
N ASP A 308 0.24 -3.34 20.34
CA ASP A 308 -0.87 -2.46 20.64
C ASP A 308 -0.75 -1.20 19.78
N THR A 309 -1.67 -0.99 18.84
CA THR A 309 -1.73 0.21 17.99
C THR A 309 -2.76 1.21 18.47
N ASP A 310 -3.46 0.94 19.59
CA ASP A 310 -4.48 1.85 20.11
C ASP A 310 -3.93 3.22 20.45
N TRP A 311 -2.62 3.32 20.74
CA TRP A 311 -1.98 4.60 21.00
C TRP A 311 -2.04 5.54 19.79
N GLU A 312 -2.04 5.02 18.54
CA GLU A 312 -2.04 5.81 17.32
C GLU A 312 -3.27 6.73 17.25
N LYS A 313 -4.41 6.33 17.83
CA LYS A 313 -5.67 7.11 17.81
C LYS A 313 -5.62 8.37 18.66
N TYR A 314 -4.71 8.45 19.63
CA TYR A 314 -4.55 9.62 20.48
C TYR A 314 -3.66 10.70 19.84
N PHE A 315 -2.93 10.35 18.78
CA PHE A 315 -2.14 11.30 18.01
C PHE A 315 -2.99 11.95 16.91
N LYS A 316 -3.34 13.21 17.12
CA LYS A 316 -4.12 14.01 16.18
C LYS A 316 -3.21 14.77 15.22
N LEU A 317 -3.54 14.77 13.94
CA LEU A 317 -2.81 15.54 12.94
C LEU A 317 -3.17 17.03 13.05
N GLU A 318 -2.16 17.89 13.06
CA GLU A 318 -2.30 19.35 13.00
C GLU A 318 -1.46 19.90 11.85
N TRP A 319 -2.08 20.75 11.02
CA TRP A 319 -1.41 21.45 9.93
C TRP A 319 -1.07 22.87 10.37
N ARG A 320 0.17 23.29 10.14
CA ARG A 320 0.63 24.67 10.40
C ARG A 320 1.31 25.21 9.16
N LYS A 321 1.01 26.47 8.85
CA LYS A 321 1.61 27.18 7.73
C LYS A 321 2.96 27.74 8.13
N LYS A 322 3.83 27.96 7.13
CA LYS A 322 5.09 28.67 7.34
C LYS A 322 4.86 29.98 8.10
N GLY A 323 5.61 30.18 9.17
CA GLY A 323 5.53 31.34 10.06
C GLY A 323 4.64 31.15 11.29
N ASP A 324 3.81 30.10 11.33
CA ASP A 324 2.94 29.84 12.47
C ASP A 324 3.76 29.53 13.73
N THR A 325 3.28 30.03 14.87
CA THR A 325 3.80 29.65 16.19
C THR A 325 3.12 28.37 16.65
N ILE A 326 3.91 27.31 16.80
CA ILE A 326 3.44 25.99 17.23
C ILE A 326 3.40 25.91 18.77
N ILE A 327 4.48 26.36 19.41
CA ILE A 327 4.64 26.42 20.87
C ILE A 327 5.18 27.80 21.21
N ARG A 328 4.74 28.39 22.32
CA ARG A 328 5.29 29.63 22.87
C ARG A 328 6.07 29.32 24.15
N ILE A 329 7.23 29.95 24.32
CA ILE A 329 8.02 29.87 25.57
C ILE A 329 7.17 30.31 26.77
N ASP A 330 7.42 29.68 27.93
CA ASP A 330 6.71 29.87 29.20
C ASP A 330 5.21 29.54 29.22
N SER A 331 4.66 29.04 28.10
CA SER A 331 3.27 28.59 28.07
C SER A 331 3.08 27.30 28.86
N ILE A 332 1.84 27.06 29.29
CA ILE A 332 1.43 25.78 29.87
C ILE A 332 1.46 24.72 28.74
N PRO A 333 1.99 23.52 29.00
CA PRO A 333 2.04 22.47 28.00
C PRO A 333 0.65 21.87 27.73
N ASP A 334 0.27 21.89 26.45
CA ASP A 334 -1.01 21.43 25.91
C ASP A 334 -0.90 20.13 25.11
N GLY A 335 0.33 19.63 24.93
CA GLY A 335 0.62 18.36 24.27
C GLY A 335 2.10 18.16 23.95
N ILE A 336 2.40 16.98 23.40
CA ILE A 336 3.70 16.66 22.82
C ILE A 336 3.52 16.51 21.31
N TYR A 337 4.51 16.98 20.55
CA TYR A 337 4.42 17.07 19.10
C TYR A 337 5.48 16.19 18.45
N TYR A 338 5.10 15.54 17.37
CA TYR A 338 5.99 14.86 16.44
C TYR A 338 5.91 15.58 15.10
N LEU A 339 7.05 16.02 14.56
CA LEU A 339 7.15 16.64 13.25
C LEU A 339 7.11 15.54 12.17
N ASP A 340 5.94 15.35 11.56
CA ASP A 340 5.70 14.32 10.55
C ASP A 340 6.29 14.73 9.19
N SER A 341 6.15 16.02 8.82
CA SER A 341 6.77 16.58 7.61
C SER A 341 7.09 18.08 7.75
N GLY A 342 8.05 18.54 6.95
CA GLY A 342 8.52 19.93 6.92
C GLY A 342 9.65 20.23 7.92
N THR A 343 9.92 21.51 8.16
CA THR A 343 10.97 21.98 9.07
C THR A 343 10.43 23.04 10.03
N ALA A 344 10.91 23.00 11.27
CA ALA A 344 10.56 23.96 12.31
C ALA A 344 11.83 24.49 12.99
N THR A 345 11.74 25.65 13.60
CA THR A 345 12.85 26.29 14.32
C THR A 345 12.45 26.59 15.75
N THR A 346 13.39 26.36 16.66
CA THR A 346 13.25 26.71 18.07
C THR A 346 13.98 28.03 18.33
N VAL A 347 13.33 28.96 19.01
CA VAL A 347 13.89 30.27 19.38
C VAL A 347 13.73 30.52 20.88
N ASN A 348 14.67 31.26 21.46
CA ASN A 348 14.67 31.63 22.87
C ASN A 348 13.76 32.85 23.16
N SER A 349 13.76 33.34 24.40
CA SER A 349 12.97 34.51 24.81
C SER A 349 13.37 35.80 24.06
N HIS A 350 14.64 35.87 23.64
CA HIS A 350 15.23 36.98 22.89
C HIS A 350 15.06 36.86 21.36
N GLY A 351 14.40 35.81 20.87
CA GLY A 351 14.19 35.57 19.44
C GLY A 351 15.39 34.98 18.70
N GLU A 352 16.44 34.56 19.43
CA GLU A 352 17.63 33.93 18.86
C GLU A 352 17.36 32.46 18.52
N LEU A 353 17.87 32.01 17.37
CA LEU A 353 17.71 30.65 16.89
C LEU A 353 18.52 29.66 17.74
N LEU A 354 17.83 28.75 18.43
CA LEU A 354 18.44 27.70 19.25
C LEU A 354 18.78 26.44 18.44
N SER A 355 17.87 26.01 17.57
CA SER A 355 18.04 24.85 16.69
C SER A 355 16.98 24.79 15.59
N THR A 356 17.28 24.07 14.51
CA THR A 356 16.33 23.70 13.46
C THR A 356 16.00 22.22 13.60
N MET A 357 14.72 21.88 13.48
CA MET A 357 14.18 20.53 13.57
C MET A 357 13.67 20.09 12.19
N GLU A 358 13.97 18.84 11.85
CA GLU A 358 13.52 18.18 10.62
C GLU A 358 12.47 17.10 10.93
N ALA A 359 11.82 16.59 9.88
CA ALA A 359 10.86 15.50 10.00
C ALA A 359 11.44 14.30 10.79
N GLY A 360 10.62 13.67 11.62
CA GLY A 360 11.03 12.66 12.59
C GLY A 360 11.33 13.19 14.00
N THR A 361 11.40 14.52 14.17
CA THR A 361 11.74 15.11 15.47
C THR A 361 10.52 15.20 16.40
N ILE A 362 10.65 14.68 17.62
CA ILE A 362 9.69 14.91 18.73
C ILE A 362 10.06 16.21 19.44
N PHE A 363 9.10 17.03 19.87
CA PHE A 363 9.37 18.25 20.63
C PHE A 363 8.23 18.63 21.58
N GLY A 364 8.55 19.47 22.57
CA GLY A 364 7.63 19.91 23.62
C GLY A 364 7.56 18.96 24.82
N GLU A 365 8.18 17.77 24.73
CA GLU A 365 8.23 16.76 25.79
C GLU A 365 8.93 17.27 27.06
N MET A 366 9.92 18.16 26.92
CA MET A 366 10.70 18.68 28.05
C MET A 366 9.84 19.38 29.11
N ALA A 367 8.73 20.00 28.70
CA ALA A 367 7.83 20.69 29.62
C ALA A 367 7.09 19.75 30.58
N TYR A 368 7.07 18.44 30.32
CA TYR A 368 6.43 17.46 31.23
C TYR A 368 7.38 16.88 32.27
N PHE A 369 8.69 16.98 32.04
CA PHE A 369 9.73 16.37 32.89
C PHE A 369 10.66 17.42 33.55
N GLY A 370 10.26 18.69 33.50
CA GLY A 370 10.88 19.82 34.22
C GLY A 370 10.04 20.25 35.42
N GLY A 371 10.68 20.72 36.49
CA GLY A 371 10.02 21.06 37.75
C GLY A 371 9.00 22.20 37.71
N GLU A 372 9.03 23.08 36.70
CA GLU A 372 8.04 24.18 36.58
C GLU A 372 6.91 23.89 35.59
N GLN A 373 6.96 22.75 34.89
CA GLN A 373 6.02 22.38 33.83
C GLN A 373 5.73 23.50 32.81
N ARG A 374 6.77 24.20 32.34
CA ARG A 374 6.67 25.27 31.33
C ARG A 374 7.46 24.95 30.07
N ARG A 375 7.03 25.52 28.94
CA ARG A 375 7.74 25.43 27.66
C ARG A 375 9.05 26.21 27.73
N THR A 376 10.15 25.57 27.34
CA THR A 376 11.50 26.14 27.45
C THR A 376 11.96 26.93 26.21
N ALA A 377 11.19 26.88 25.13
CA ALA A 377 11.49 27.59 23.88
C ALA A 377 10.20 27.82 23.07
N THR A 378 10.23 28.82 22.21
CA THR A 378 9.19 29.04 21.20
C THR A 378 9.52 28.22 19.95
N VAL A 379 8.53 27.55 19.37
CA VAL A 379 8.70 26.75 18.14
C VAL A 379 7.90 27.39 17.01
N LEU A 380 8.58 27.69 15.91
CA LEU A 380 8.02 28.33 14.72
C LEU A 380 8.13 27.39 13.52
N ALA A 381 7.09 27.32 12.70
CA ALA A 381 7.11 26.59 11.44
C ALA A 381 7.97 27.33 10.40
N LYS A 382 9.03 26.70 9.90
CA LYS A 382 9.92 27.30 8.88
C LYS A 382 9.43 27.02 7.45
N THR A 383 8.73 25.91 7.27
CA THR A 383 7.94 25.56 6.07
C THR A 383 6.49 25.33 6.49
N ASP A 384 5.62 24.99 5.55
CA ASP A 384 4.38 24.28 5.91
C ASP A 384 4.78 22.95 6.58
N VAL A 385 4.12 22.62 7.68
CA VAL A 385 4.45 21.44 8.49
C VAL A 385 3.20 20.63 8.83
N VAL A 386 3.42 19.32 8.96
CA VAL A 386 2.45 18.37 9.51
C VAL A 386 2.96 17.91 10.86
N LEU A 387 2.11 18.02 11.86
CA LEU A 387 2.41 17.62 13.23
C LEU A 387 1.47 16.51 13.65
N ARG A 388 1.97 15.53 14.40
CA ARG A 388 1.13 14.66 15.22
C ARG A 388 1.21 15.13 16.66
N LYS A 389 0.09 15.54 17.22
CA LYS A 389 -0.03 16.01 18.60
C LYS A 389 -0.73 14.97 19.45
N ILE A 390 -0.12 14.61 20.58
CA ILE A 390 -0.81 13.95 21.68
C ILE A 390 -1.14 14.99 22.75
N SER A 391 -2.41 15.03 23.18
CA SER A 391 -2.85 15.98 24.20
C SER A 391 -2.25 15.65 25.57
N THR A 392 -2.15 16.63 26.47
CA THR A 392 -1.74 16.38 27.86
C THR A 392 -2.61 15.30 28.52
N GLU A 393 -3.93 15.34 28.31
CA GLU A 393 -4.85 14.38 28.93
C GLU A 393 -4.62 12.95 28.42
N ASP A 394 -4.46 12.79 27.12
CA ASP A 394 -4.25 11.47 26.50
C ASP A 394 -2.84 10.94 26.77
N PHE A 395 -1.87 11.83 26.91
CA PHE A 395 -0.50 11.45 27.26
C PHE A 395 -0.42 10.71 28.61
N HIS A 396 -1.19 11.16 29.62
CA HIS A 396 -1.26 10.47 30.92
C HIS A 396 -1.90 9.08 30.84
N LYS A 397 -2.68 8.78 29.79
CA LYS A 397 -3.30 7.47 29.57
C LYS A 397 -2.31 6.44 28.99
N LEU A 398 -1.11 6.86 28.58
CA LEU A 398 -0.12 6.03 27.87
C LEU A 398 1.21 5.93 28.66
N PRO A 399 1.24 5.21 29.80
CA PRO A 399 2.39 5.17 30.71
C PRO A 399 3.67 4.65 30.05
N VAL A 400 3.55 3.74 29.09
CA VAL A 400 4.71 3.19 28.35
C VAL A 400 5.33 4.25 27.43
N ILE A 401 4.50 5.04 26.75
CA ILE A 401 4.96 6.16 25.89
C ILE A 401 5.58 7.27 26.76
N MET A 402 5.04 7.50 27.96
CA MET A 402 5.61 8.44 28.91
C MET A 402 7.06 8.13 29.27
N LYS A 403 7.39 6.85 29.54
CA LYS A 403 8.78 6.41 29.78
C LYS A 403 9.71 6.68 28.58
N ILE A 404 9.21 6.59 27.35
CA ILE A 404 10.00 6.85 26.14
C ILE A 404 10.30 8.34 26.01
N PHE A 405 9.28 9.19 26.14
CA PHE A 405 9.48 10.65 26.06
C PHE A 405 10.31 11.19 27.22
N GLU A 406 10.23 10.58 28.40
CA GLU A 406 11.11 10.89 29.53
C GLU A 406 12.58 10.64 29.17
N ARG A 407 12.90 9.48 28.57
CA ARG A 407 14.27 9.17 28.11
C ARG A 407 14.77 10.18 27.08
N ILE A 408 13.92 10.60 26.15
CA ILE A 408 14.25 11.62 25.14
C ILE A 408 14.52 12.98 25.81
N ALA A 409 13.65 13.37 26.75
CA ALA A 409 13.80 14.61 27.51
C ALA A 409 15.13 14.63 28.30
N MET A 410 15.46 13.53 28.97
CA MET A 410 16.71 13.39 29.73
C MET A 410 17.95 13.48 28.82
N ALA A 411 17.93 12.81 27.66
CA ALA A 411 19.04 12.87 26.70
C ALA A 411 19.28 14.31 26.22
N ARG A 412 18.21 15.02 25.83
CA ARG A 412 18.28 16.42 25.41
C ARG A 412 18.75 17.37 26.50
N ARG A 413 18.34 17.13 27.75
CA ARG A 413 18.81 17.93 28.89
C ARG A 413 20.32 17.81 29.08
N ARG A 414 20.89 16.62 28.89
CA ARG A 414 22.36 16.41 28.95
C ARG A 414 23.09 17.16 27.83
N GLU A 415 22.53 17.15 26.62
CA GLU A 415 23.09 17.91 25.48
C GLU A 415 23.05 19.43 25.72
N ILE A 416 21.99 19.94 26.37
CA ILE A 416 21.85 21.36 26.71
C ILE A 416 22.88 21.76 27.76
N VAL A 417 23.04 20.97 28.83
CA VAL A 417 24.01 21.23 29.91
C VAL A 417 25.46 21.14 29.41
N GLY A 418 25.73 20.32 28.39
CA GLY A 418 27.06 20.16 27.80
C GLY A 418 27.48 21.22 26.76
N ASN A 419 26.60 22.16 26.38
CA ASN A 419 26.86 23.10 25.30
C ASN A 419 26.91 24.57 25.78
N PRO A 420 28.11 25.16 25.96
CA PRO A 420 28.30 26.50 26.56
C PRO A 420 27.87 27.69 25.69
N ARG A 421 27.24 27.46 24.52
CA ARG A 421 26.81 28.50 23.58
C ARG A 421 25.30 28.81 23.61
N ARG A 422 24.52 28.18 24.50
CA ARG A 422 23.09 28.54 24.67
C ARG A 422 22.96 29.59 25.79
N PRO A 423 22.42 30.79 25.50
CA PRO A 423 22.18 31.79 26.53
C PRO A 423 21.28 31.19 27.62
N GLU A 424 21.61 31.46 28.89
CA GLU A 424 20.83 31.04 30.05
C GLU A 424 19.49 31.78 30.08
N ASP A 425 18.48 31.29 29.36
CA ASP A 425 17.09 31.57 29.73
C ASP A 425 16.76 30.70 30.95
N ARG A 426 16.61 31.36 32.10
CA ARG A 426 16.29 30.75 33.39
C ARG A 426 14.91 30.09 33.37
N ALA A 427 14.83 28.90 32.80
CA ALA A 427 13.78 27.90 33.07
C ALA A 427 14.41 26.51 33.25
N ALA A 428 15.66 26.46 33.71
CA ALA A 428 16.31 25.23 34.18
C ALA A 428 15.71 24.82 35.52
N SER A 429 14.48 24.31 35.48
CA SER A 429 13.81 23.76 36.65
C SER A 429 14.56 22.52 37.17
N SER A 430 14.69 22.41 38.49
CA SER A 430 15.32 21.27 39.18
C SER A 430 14.57 19.95 38.91
N PRO A 431 15.24 18.78 39.03
CA PRO A 431 14.60 17.49 38.79
C PRO A 431 13.44 17.24 39.77
N VAL A 432 12.37 16.64 39.25
CA VAL A 432 11.27 16.08 40.05
C VAL A 432 11.52 14.59 40.18
N THR A 433 11.60 14.09 41.42
CA THR A 433 11.55 12.66 41.72
C THR A 433 10.09 12.24 41.70
N PHE A 434 9.73 11.32 40.80
CA PHE A 434 8.47 10.59 40.86
C PHE A 434 8.75 9.30 41.64
N ASP A 435 8.07 9.12 42.77
CA ASP A 435 8.01 7.84 43.50
C ASP A 435 7.19 6.80 42.71
#